data_AF-A0AA89CDH5-F1
#
_entry.id   AF-A0AA89CDH5-F1
#
_cell.length_a   1.000
_cell.length_b   1.000
_cell.length_c   1.000
_cell.angle_alpha   90.00
_cell.angle_beta   90.00
_cell.angle_gamma   90.00
#
_symmetry.space_group_name_H-M   'P 1'
#
loop_
_entity.id
_entity.type
_entity.pdbx_description
1 polymer ?
#
loop_
_entity_poly.entity_id
_entity_poly.type
_entity_poly.pdbx_seq_one_letter_code
_entity_poly.pdbx_strand_id
1 'polypeptide(L)'
;MVKEVIEHSYLMRDLPQLSPRHQTYGLEVFHSIVSHLAPKSTHFFHLMMLARLYIAAHHFNANRNRAQAKRRDGAEMWKPSYPKATKGTECVVKKCKVPAAYGMHIHLIS
;
A
#
# COMPACT_ATOMS: atom_id res chain seq x y z
N MET A 1 19.03 14.46 11.68
CA MET A 1 17.92 15.35 11.29
C MET A 1 16.85 14.67 10.43
N VAL A 2 17.02 14.49 9.11
CA VAL A 2 15.94 13.92 8.26
C VAL A 2 15.60 12.48 8.62
N LYS A 3 16.62 11.64 8.88
CA LYS A 3 16.43 10.24 9.28
C LYS A 3 15.66 10.09 10.60
N GLU A 4 16.01 10.88 11.62
CA GLU A 4 15.33 10.84 12.94
C GLU A 4 13.86 11.24 12.86
N VAL A 5 13.53 12.26 12.06
CA VAL A 5 12.15 12.66 11.83
C VAL A 5 11.38 11.57 11.10
N ILE A 6 12.03 10.92 10.12
CA ILE A 6 11.40 9.86 9.34
C ILE A 6 11.20 8.59 10.16
N GLU A 7 12.09 8.27 11.09
CA GLU A 7 12.03 7.07 11.94
C GLU A 7 11.19 7.27 13.22
N HIS A 8 10.60 8.45 13.40
CA HIS A 8 9.82 8.78 14.58
C HIS A 8 8.59 7.85 14.74
N SER A 9 8.32 7.39 15.96
CA SER A 9 7.25 6.44 16.29
C SER A 9 5.85 6.89 15.83
N TYR A 10 5.48 8.16 16.05
CA TYR A 10 4.23 8.73 15.52
C TYR A 10 4.14 8.63 13.99
N LEU A 11 5.22 8.97 13.28
CA LEU A 11 5.23 8.87 11.82
C LEU A 11 5.12 7.42 11.36
N MET A 12 5.81 6.48 12.02
CA MET A 12 5.67 5.03 11.75
C MET A 12 4.24 4.54 11.90
N ARG A 13 3.52 5.02 12.92
CA ARG A 13 2.13 4.63 13.21
C ARG A 13 1.17 5.16 12.15
N ASP A 14 1.41 6.36 11.65
CA ASP A 14 0.49 7.05 10.74
C ASP A 14 0.81 6.71 9.27
N LEU A 15 2.04 6.30 8.97
CA LEU A 15 2.49 5.97 7.61
C LEU A 15 1.63 4.90 6.89
N PRO A 16 1.26 3.77 7.52
CA PRO A 16 0.40 2.77 6.89
C PRO A 16 -0.94 3.35 6.41
N GLN A 17 -1.42 4.41 7.08
CA GLN A 17 -2.72 5.05 6.88
C GLN A 17 -2.71 6.08 5.72
N LEU A 18 -1.56 6.34 5.09
CA LEU A 18 -1.42 7.43 4.10
C LEU A 18 -1.98 7.17 2.68
N SER A 19 -2.23 5.92 2.24
CA SER A 19 -2.62 5.70 0.83
C SER A 19 -3.59 4.53 0.56
N PRO A 20 -4.79 4.77 0.04
CA PRO A 20 -5.87 3.77 -0.15
C PRO A 20 -5.62 2.74 -1.26
N ARG A 21 -4.42 2.67 -1.85
CA ARG A 21 -4.17 1.86 -3.05
C ARG A 21 -4.10 0.37 -2.71
N HIS A 22 -5.06 -0.38 -3.23
CA HIS A 22 -5.07 -1.83 -3.21
C HIS A 22 -3.89 -2.37 -4.02
N GLN A 23 -3.14 -3.31 -3.43
CA GLN A 23 -1.91 -3.82 -4.02
C GLN A 23 -2.19 -5.06 -4.87
N THR A 24 -2.03 -4.93 -6.19
CA THR A 24 -2.11 -6.04 -7.16
C THR A 24 -0.73 -6.57 -7.55
N TYR A 25 0.30 -5.70 -7.64
CA TYR A 25 1.69 -6.07 -7.92
C TYR A 25 2.68 -5.16 -7.16
N GLY A 26 3.80 -5.72 -6.67
CA GLY A 26 4.72 -5.01 -5.78
C GLY A 26 5.45 -3.82 -6.42
N LEU A 27 5.99 -4.01 -7.63
CA LEU A 27 6.81 -3.01 -8.31
C LEU A 27 5.99 -1.80 -8.77
N GLU A 28 4.86 -2.06 -9.44
CA GLU A 28 3.95 -1.02 -9.95
C GLU A 28 3.39 -0.15 -8.83
N VAL A 29 3.07 -0.78 -7.69
CA VAL A 29 2.53 -0.08 -6.52
C VAL A 29 3.62 0.77 -5.86
N PHE A 30 4.84 0.25 -5.71
CA PHE A 30 5.95 1.07 -5.23
C PHE A 30 6.20 2.28 -6.13
N HIS A 31 6.24 2.06 -7.45
CA HIS A 31 6.38 3.15 -8.42
C HIS A 31 5.25 4.19 -8.30
N SER A 32 4.01 3.74 -8.16
CA SER A 32 2.85 4.61 -7.95
C SER A 32 2.93 5.42 -6.65
N ILE A 33 3.44 4.83 -5.57
CA ILE A 33 3.66 5.50 -4.27
C ILE A 33 4.76 6.56 -4.42
N VAL A 34 5.88 6.23 -5.08
CA VAL A 34 6.97 7.18 -5.33
C VAL A 34 6.49 8.34 -6.19
N SER A 35 5.74 8.09 -7.26
CA SER A 35 5.19 9.15 -8.11
C SER A 35 4.18 10.04 -7.37
N HIS A 36 3.50 9.52 -6.35
CA HIS A 36 2.57 10.30 -5.53
C HIS A 36 3.27 11.14 -4.46
N LEU A 37 4.26 10.56 -3.76
CA LEU A 37 4.94 11.22 -2.63
C LEU A 37 6.17 12.02 -3.05
N ALA A 38 6.81 11.64 -4.16
CA ALA A 38 8.03 12.25 -4.69
C ALA A 38 7.92 12.48 -6.23
N PRO A 39 6.93 13.29 -6.69
CA PRO A 39 6.77 13.59 -8.10
C PRO A 39 8.01 14.31 -8.67
N LYS A 40 8.47 13.89 -9.84
CA LYS A 40 9.64 14.50 -10.52
C LYS A 40 9.35 15.90 -11.09
N SER A 41 8.08 16.22 -11.31
CA SER A 41 7.61 17.43 -12.02
C SER A 41 7.61 18.70 -11.18
N THR A 42 8.08 18.64 -9.94
CA THR A 42 7.94 19.74 -8.98
C THR A 42 9.33 20.14 -8.47
N HIS A 43 9.53 21.44 -8.25
CA HIS A 43 10.86 22.01 -8.03
C HIS A 43 11.31 21.79 -6.58
N PHE A 44 12.41 21.07 -6.36
CA PHE A 44 12.82 20.67 -5.00
C PHE A 44 14.32 20.62 -4.75
N PHE A 45 14.67 20.81 -3.48
CA PHE A 45 15.99 20.52 -2.92
C PHE A 45 16.22 19.00 -2.78
N HIS A 46 17.46 18.57 -3.00
CA HIS A 46 17.89 17.18 -2.93
C HIS A 46 17.47 16.48 -1.61
N LEU A 47 17.65 17.16 -0.47
CA LEU A 47 17.28 16.64 0.85
C LEU A 47 15.78 16.35 1.00
N MET A 48 14.92 17.18 0.41
CA MET A 48 13.47 16.98 0.46
C MET A 48 13.01 15.80 -0.39
N MET A 49 13.66 15.60 -1.54
CA MET A 49 13.40 14.43 -2.39
C MET A 49 13.83 13.13 -1.72
N LEU A 50 14.99 13.12 -1.06
CA LEU A 50 15.43 11.97 -0.26
C LEU A 50 14.43 11.64 0.85
N ALA A 51 13.97 12.66 1.60
CA ALA A 51 12.99 12.46 2.66
C ALA A 51 11.69 11.80 2.15
N ARG A 52 11.16 12.29 1.03
CA ARG A 52 9.94 11.75 0.41
C ARG A 52 10.12 10.33 -0.12
N LEU A 53 11.30 10.00 -0.64
CA LEU A 53 11.60 8.64 -1.09
C LEU A 53 11.66 7.66 0.10
N TYR A 54 12.24 8.07 1.23
CA TYR A 54 12.23 7.26 2.44
C TYR A 54 10.82 7.03 2.99
N ILE A 55 9.97 8.06 3.00
CA ILE A 55 8.55 7.93 3.38
C ILE A 55 7.83 6.95 2.46
N ALA A 56 8.07 7.02 1.14
CA ALA A 56 7.50 6.08 0.17
C ALA A 56 7.94 4.63 0.42
N ALA A 57 9.23 4.41 0.69
CA ALA A 57 9.79 3.09 0.98
C ALA A 57 9.22 2.50 2.28
N HIS A 58 9.15 3.30 3.34
CA HIS A 58 8.56 2.85 4.60
C HIS A 58 7.06 2.56 4.47
N HIS A 59 6.31 3.42 3.77
CA HIS A 59 4.89 3.18 3.53
C HIS A 59 4.67 1.85 2.79
N PHE A 60 5.49 1.60 1.76
CA PHE A 60 5.45 0.34 1.01
C PHE A 60 5.81 -0.87 1.89
N ASN A 61 6.86 -0.77 2.71
CA ASN A 61 7.30 -1.85 3.58
C ASN A 61 6.24 -2.20 4.64
N ALA A 62 5.63 -1.20 5.27
CA ALA A 62 4.59 -1.41 6.26
C ALA A 62 3.33 -2.09 5.65
N ASN A 63 2.98 -1.75 4.40
CA ASN A 63 1.79 -2.27 3.74
C ASN A 63 2.03 -3.56 2.93
N ARG A 64 3.29 -3.98 2.73
CA ARG A 64 3.66 -5.21 1.99
C ARG A 64 3.19 -6.48 2.70
N ASN A 65 3.43 -6.57 4.02
CA ASN A 65 3.23 -7.77 4.84
C ASN A 65 1.87 -7.82 5.54
N ARG A 66 0.83 -7.22 4.96
CA ARG A 66 -0.53 -7.32 5.51
C ARG A 66 -0.97 -8.78 5.60
N ALA A 67 -1.44 -9.15 6.79
CA ALA A 67 -1.93 -10.49 7.09
C ALA A 67 -3.09 -10.89 6.16
N GLN A 68 -3.27 -12.19 5.98
CA GLN A 68 -4.43 -12.72 5.27
C GLN A 68 -5.69 -12.45 6.10
N ALA A 69 -6.73 -11.95 5.43
CA ALA A 69 -8.03 -11.73 6.04
C ALA A 69 -8.59 -13.09 6.48
N LYS A 70 -9.10 -13.15 7.71
CA LYS A 70 -9.82 -14.31 8.24
C LYS A 70 -11.31 -14.01 8.29
N ARG A 71 -12.14 -15.02 8.04
CA ARG A 71 -13.59 -14.99 8.23
C ARG A 71 -13.91 -15.02 9.72
N ARG A 72 -15.18 -14.78 10.10
CA ARG A 72 -15.65 -14.90 11.49
C ARG A 72 -15.34 -16.27 12.11
N ASP A 73 -15.34 -17.30 11.28
CA ASP A 73 -15.07 -18.68 11.68
C ASP A 73 -13.56 -19.00 11.78
N GLY A 74 -12.69 -17.99 11.65
CA GLY A 74 -11.22 -18.14 11.70
C GLY A 74 -10.58 -18.65 10.41
N ALA A 75 -11.37 -19.12 9.44
CA ALA A 75 -10.89 -19.59 8.14
C ALA A 75 -10.28 -18.46 7.29
N GLU A 76 -9.20 -18.77 6.58
CA GLU A 76 -8.56 -17.82 5.68
C GLU A 76 -9.43 -17.46 4.46
N MET A 77 -9.47 -16.18 4.09
CA MET A 77 -10.26 -15.69 2.99
C MET A 77 -9.45 -15.68 1.68
N TRP A 78 -10.09 -16.12 0.61
CA TRP A 78 -9.52 -16.23 -0.72
C TRP A 78 -10.45 -15.60 -1.76
N LYS A 79 -9.89 -15.10 -2.86
CA LYS A 79 -10.66 -14.57 -3.99
C LYS A 79 -10.22 -15.20 -5.30
N PRO A 80 -11.17 -15.56 -6.18
CA PRO A 80 -10.84 -15.94 -7.55
C PRO A 80 -10.29 -14.72 -8.30
N SER A 81 -9.22 -14.91 -9.07
CA SER A 81 -8.63 -13.89 -9.92
C SER A 81 -8.37 -14.50 -11.29
N TYR A 82 -8.77 -13.80 -12.34
CA TYR A 82 -8.50 -14.19 -13.72
C TYR A 82 -7.33 -13.35 -14.24
N PRO A 83 -6.11 -13.90 -14.36
CA PRO A 83 -4.97 -13.15 -14.87
C PRO A 83 -5.19 -12.74 -16.33
N LYS A 84 -4.81 -11.50 -16.67
CA LYS A 84 -4.86 -11.05 -18.07
C LYS A 84 -3.94 -11.88 -18.99
N ALA A 85 -2.84 -12.39 -18.45
CA ALA A 85 -1.88 -13.23 -19.19
C ALA A 85 -2.53 -14.50 -19.77
N THR A 86 -3.50 -15.07 -19.06
CA THR A 86 -4.22 -16.27 -19.50
C THR A 86 -5.54 -15.93 -20.20
N LYS A 87 -5.78 -14.65 -20.54
CA LYS A 87 -7.01 -14.17 -21.18
C LYS A 87 -8.31 -14.61 -20.47
N GLY A 88 -8.24 -14.87 -19.18
CA GLY A 88 -9.39 -15.32 -18.38
C GLY A 88 -9.76 -16.79 -18.53
N THR A 89 -8.99 -17.60 -19.26
CA THR A 89 -9.23 -19.04 -19.40
C THR A 89 -8.91 -19.82 -18.12
N GLU A 90 -7.99 -19.30 -17.30
CA GLU A 90 -7.57 -19.93 -16.05
C GLU A 90 -7.92 -19.06 -14.83
N CYS A 91 -8.58 -19.67 -13.85
CA CYS A 91 -8.86 -19.05 -12.57
C CYS A 91 -7.73 -19.33 -11.58
N VAL A 92 -7.12 -18.29 -11.02
CA VAL A 92 -6.09 -18.39 -9.99
C VAL A 92 -6.66 -17.88 -8.67
N VAL A 93 -6.57 -18.69 -7.63
CA VAL A 93 -7.00 -18.30 -6.27
C VAL A 93 -5.94 -17.40 -5.64
N LYS A 94 -6.32 -16.20 -5.21
CA LYS A 94 -5.43 -15.24 -4.54
C LYS A 94 -5.86 -15.04 -3.09
N LYS A 95 -4.87 -14.91 -2.19
CA LYS A 95 -5.10 -14.58 -0.78
C LYS A 95 -5.78 -13.21 -0.67
N CYS A 96 -6.89 -13.13 0.07
CA CYS A 96 -7.45 -11.84 0.46
C CYS A 96 -6.62 -11.31 1.63
N LYS A 97 -5.99 -10.15 1.48
CA LYS A 97 -5.31 -9.49 2.60
C LYS A 97 -6.33 -8.69 3.42
N VAL A 98 -6.04 -8.48 4.70
CA VAL A 98 -6.83 -7.55 5.50
C VAL A 98 -6.89 -6.18 4.81
N PRO A 99 -8.05 -5.49 4.88
CA PRO A 99 -8.13 -4.12 4.43
C PRO A 99 -7.03 -3.33 5.14
N ALA A 100 -6.36 -2.43 4.42
CA ALA A 100 -5.42 -1.55 5.11
C ALA A 100 -6.19 -0.71 6.12
N ALA A 101 -5.53 -0.39 7.25
CA ALA A 101 -6.13 0.34 8.35
C ALA A 101 -6.48 1.76 7.88
N TYR A 102 -7.66 1.91 7.30
CA TYR A 102 -8.32 3.18 7.02
C TYR A 102 -9.55 3.25 7.90
N GLY A 103 -9.79 4.41 8.50
CA GLY A 103 -11.14 4.76 8.94
C GLY A 103 -12.06 4.68 7.73
N MET A 104 -13.07 3.82 7.79
CA MET A 104 -14.12 3.76 6.78
C MET A 104 -14.82 5.12 6.72
N HIS A 105 -14.48 5.93 5.72
CA HIS A 105 -15.41 6.88 5.11
C HIS A 105 -15.65 6.45 3.67
N ILE A 106 -16.05 5.19 3.50
CA ILE A 106 -16.76 4.79 2.29
C ILE A 106 -18.20 5.21 2.59
N HIS A 107 -18.64 6.31 1.98
CA HIS A 107 -20.05 6.68 1.99
C HIS A 107 -20.86 5.49 1.50
N LEU A 108 -21.56 4.85 2.43
CA LEU A 108 -22.75 4.05 2.14
C LEU A 108 -23.79 5.03 1.61
N ILE A 109 -24.00 5.03 0.31
CA ILE A 109 -25.22 5.49 -0.35
C ILE A 109 -25.45 4.39 -1.41
N SER A 110 -26.21 3.36 -1.03
CA SER A 110 -27.66 3.19 -1.28
C SER A 110 -27.99 3.09 -2.76
#